data_AF-A0A818S1N6-F1
#
_entry.id   AF-A0A818S1N6-F1
#
_cell.length_a   1.000
_cell.length_b   1.000
_cell.length_c   1.000
_cell.angle_alpha   90.00
_cell.angle_beta   90.00
_cell.angle_gamma   90.00
#
_symmetry.space_group_name_H-M   'P 1'
#
loop_
_entity.id
_entity.type
_entity.pdbx_description
1 polymer ?
#
loop_
_entity_poly.entity_id
_entity_poly.type
_entity_poly.pdbx_seq_one_letter_code
_entity_poly.pdbx_strand_id
1 'polypeptide(L)'
;MSEDDDDDVEIETTSPTPISSTSLPLTKRKKGVFRRDWLSIDRYSSWLQEVNHDLTKARCKTCLKTFSAHCDGKSAVEKHVTSYLHKKSMKAFENNCSLAQFVIPERELDKITAAECVFVFHGVKHGHSYRSQECTINLIRNAFESSSLAKSISCGRTKSRAIACNVLGPYFTNKVIDDLLKAQYYSLSVDASNKENCKIFPFAVQYFSPTGVRRGLIEFISDPHEAAVDIFNNICKIIDDNKLLIENLTSYGADNANVNYGEHHLVFQFLKSKVPHLLKGNCFCHVLHNAVHAAHDELPIDIEAILCKLYSYFSRSAKRIESLKKYFEFVQTEFSVSYLIIKN
;
A
#
# COMPACT_ATOMS: atom_id res chain seq x y z
N MET A 1 33.24 -10.48 38.50
CA MET A 1 34.43 -10.17 39.30
C MET A 1 34.46 -8.67 39.43
N SER A 2 34.12 -8.19 40.63
CA SER A 2 34.57 -6.96 41.32
C SER A 2 34.79 -5.72 40.45
N GLU A 3 33.99 -4.65 40.59
CA GLU A 3 34.08 -3.63 41.68
C GLU A 3 35.49 -2.99 41.67
N ASP A 4 35.67 -1.67 41.53
CA ASP A 4 35.26 -0.67 42.52
C ASP A 4 35.15 0.77 41.95
N ASP A 5 34.37 1.54 42.69
CA ASP A 5 34.16 2.99 42.70
C ASP A 5 35.41 3.80 43.09
N ASP A 6 35.41 5.13 42.82
CA ASP A 6 35.42 6.14 43.90
C ASP A 6 35.65 7.57 43.37
N ASP A 7 34.61 8.38 43.60
CA ASP A 7 34.54 9.69 44.25
C ASP A 7 35.57 10.84 44.07
N ASP A 8 34.95 12.01 43.96
CA ASP A 8 35.46 13.38 43.84
C ASP A 8 36.31 13.87 45.01
N VAL A 9 37.33 14.69 44.71
CA VAL A 9 37.92 15.66 45.64
C VAL A 9 38.19 16.99 44.92
N GLU A 10 37.52 18.06 45.36
CA GLU A 10 37.81 19.46 45.03
C GLU A 10 39.07 19.97 45.76
N ILE A 11 39.97 20.66 45.05
CA ILE A 11 40.98 21.55 45.66
C ILE A 11 41.12 22.83 44.81
N GLU A 12 40.73 23.96 45.40
CA GLU A 12 41.05 25.32 44.94
C GLU A 12 42.56 25.61 45.04
N THR A 13 43.17 26.21 44.02
CA THR A 13 44.36 27.07 44.19
C THR A 13 44.44 28.19 43.15
N THR A 14 44.12 29.39 43.63
CA THR A 14 44.68 30.73 43.37
C THR A 14 45.51 31.02 42.10
N SER A 15 45.09 32.10 41.44
CA SER A 15 45.75 32.87 40.37
C SER A 15 47.00 33.65 40.82
N PRO A 16 47.97 33.87 39.92
CA PRO A 16 48.86 35.04 39.97
C PRO A 16 48.69 35.98 38.76
N THR A 17 48.57 37.27 39.07
CA THR A 17 48.58 38.42 38.14
C THR A 17 50.03 38.87 37.81
N PRO A 18 50.27 39.91 36.97
CA PRO A 18 51.04 39.82 35.73
C PRO A 18 52.48 40.35 35.83
N ILE A 19 53.38 39.88 34.96
CA ILE A 19 54.70 40.49 34.77
C ILE A 19 54.78 41.15 33.39
N SER A 20 54.97 42.46 33.45
CA SER A 20 55.27 43.40 32.39
C SER A 20 56.45 42.96 31.53
N SER A 21 56.25 42.84 30.21
CA SER A 21 57.36 42.82 29.25
C SER A 21 57.17 43.95 28.24
N THR A 22 58.24 44.72 28.15
CA THR A 22 58.38 46.03 27.52
C THR A 22 58.15 45.97 26.01
N SER A 23 57.30 46.87 25.50
CA SER A 23 56.99 47.01 24.09
C SER A 23 58.19 47.55 23.28
N LEU A 24 58.66 46.78 22.30
CA LEU A 24 59.51 47.29 21.21
C LEU A 24 58.66 48.02 20.15
N PRO A 25 59.19 49.02 19.41
CA PRO A 25 58.39 49.83 18.50
C PRO A 25 57.87 49.03 17.31
N LEU A 26 56.54 49.07 17.11
CA LEU A 26 55.87 48.47 15.95
C LEU A 26 56.29 49.17 14.66
N THR A 27 56.99 48.44 13.78
CA THR A 27 57.16 48.83 12.38
C THR A 27 55.79 48.92 11.70
N LYS A 28 55.50 50.02 10.99
CA LYS A 28 54.22 50.23 10.29
C LYS A 28 53.97 49.09 9.29
N ARG A 29 53.09 48.13 9.63
CA ARG A 29 52.66 47.06 8.72
C ARG A 29 51.97 47.67 7.49
N LYS A 30 52.40 47.28 6.28
CA LYS A 30 51.71 47.58 5.02
C LYS A 30 50.26 47.08 5.12
N LYS A 31 49.29 47.95 4.80
CA LYS A 31 47.87 47.58 4.73
C LYS A 31 47.67 46.55 3.62
N GLY A 32 47.13 45.38 3.96
CA GLY A 32 46.69 44.36 3.02
C GLY A 32 45.36 44.75 2.37
N VAL A 33 45.22 44.43 1.09
CA VAL A 33 43.95 44.59 0.34
C VAL A 33 43.60 43.28 -0.35
N PHE A 34 42.32 43.01 -0.46
CA PHE A 34 41.77 41.89 -1.23
C PHE A 34 42.18 42.03 -2.69
N ARG A 35 42.63 40.93 -3.29
CA ARG A 35 42.99 40.88 -4.72
C ARG A 35 42.09 39.88 -5.43
N ARG A 36 41.54 40.30 -6.57
CA ARG A 36 40.67 39.43 -7.40
C ARG A 36 41.39 38.19 -7.91
N ASP A 37 42.71 38.25 -8.10
CA ASP A 37 43.54 37.10 -8.47
C ASP A 37 43.47 35.94 -7.46
N TRP A 38 42.97 36.16 -6.24
CA TRP A 38 42.73 35.08 -5.28
C TRP A 38 41.52 34.22 -5.66
N LEU A 39 40.57 34.76 -6.43
CA LEU A 39 39.39 34.04 -6.89
C LEU A 39 39.73 33.00 -7.98
N SER A 40 40.85 33.17 -8.68
CA SER A 40 41.38 32.20 -9.66
C SER A 40 42.25 31.11 -9.03
N ILE A 41 42.52 31.17 -7.72
CA ILE A 41 43.26 30.10 -7.02
C ILE A 41 42.27 28.99 -6.72
N ASP A 42 42.52 27.79 -7.27
CA ASP A 42 41.66 26.60 -7.13
C ASP A 42 41.21 26.37 -5.67
N ARG A 43 42.16 26.45 -4.73
CA ARG A 43 41.96 26.32 -3.28
C ARG A 43 40.95 27.30 -2.64
N TYR A 44 40.72 28.46 -3.25
CA TYR A 44 39.85 29.50 -2.73
C TYR A 44 38.61 29.75 -3.60
N SER A 45 38.69 29.44 -4.89
CA SER A 45 37.71 29.78 -5.92
C SER A 45 36.29 29.33 -5.61
N SER A 46 36.15 28.16 -4.97
CA SER A 46 34.86 27.55 -4.65
C SER A 46 34.07 28.27 -3.55
N TRP A 47 34.74 29.00 -2.65
CA TRP A 47 34.11 29.59 -1.46
C TRP A 47 34.41 31.07 -1.21
N LEU A 48 35.51 31.62 -1.74
CA LEU A 48 35.91 33.00 -1.51
C LEU A 48 35.10 33.96 -2.40
N GLN A 49 34.71 35.10 -1.84
CA GLN A 49 33.94 36.15 -2.52
C GLN A 49 34.46 37.54 -2.14
N GLU A 50 34.47 38.45 -3.11
CA GLU A 50 34.73 39.86 -2.86
C GLU A 50 33.56 40.55 -2.13
N VAL A 51 33.87 41.55 -1.32
CA VAL A 51 32.85 42.40 -0.69
C VAL A 51 32.73 43.68 -1.52
N ASN A 52 31.53 43.94 -2.05
CA ASN A 52 31.27 45.11 -2.86
C ASN A 52 31.69 46.39 -2.12
N HIS A 53 32.48 47.23 -2.79
CA HIS A 53 32.97 48.52 -2.29
C HIS A 53 33.88 48.47 -1.04
N ASP A 54 34.36 47.31 -0.60
CA ASP A 54 35.31 47.20 0.52
C ASP A 54 36.44 46.20 0.23
N LEU A 55 37.54 46.70 -0.34
CA LEU A 55 38.74 45.92 -0.63
C LEU A 55 39.52 45.51 0.64
N THR A 56 39.10 45.94 1.82
CA THR A 56 39.75 45.58 3.08
C THR A 56 39.14 44.33 3.72
N LYS A 57 38.08 43.78 3.12
CA LYS A 57 37.35 42.61 3.61
C LYS A 57 37.20 41.54 2.52
N ALA A 58 37.01 40.31 2.97
CA ALA A 58 36.69 39.16 2.14
C ALA A 58 35.51 38.40 2.76
N ARG A 59 34.70 37.75 1.93
CA ARG A 59 33.56 36.94 2.37
C ARG A 59 33.75 35.49 1.98
N CYS A 60 33.34 34.59 2.86
CA CYS A 60 33.24 33.17 2.57
C CYS A 60 31.77 32.81 2.33
N LYS A 61 31.47 32.22 1.16
CA LYS A 61 30.14 31.74 0.78
C LYS A 61 29.71 30.54 1.63
N THR A 62 30.63 29.64 1.94
CA THR A 62 30.34 28.43 2.71
C THR A 62 30.11 28.70 4.19
N CYS A 63 30.88 29.62 4.79
CA CYS A 63 30.73 29.98 6.20
C CYS A 63 29.77 31.15 6.43
N LEU A 64 29.33 31.83 5.37
CA LEU A 64 28.55 33.07 5.41
C LEU A 64 29.19 34.17 6.29
N LYS A 65 30.52 34.17 6.41
CA LYS A 65 31.28 35.12 7.25
C LYS A 65 32.12 36.06 6.42
N THR A 66 32.15 37.32 6.86
CA THR A 66 33.03 38.36 6.35
C THR A 66 34.20 38.54 7.31
N PHE A 67 35.42 38.57 6.80
CA PHE A 67 36.64 38.73 7.59
C PHE A 67 37.55 39.80 6.97
N SER A 68 38.39 40.42 7.80
CA SER A 68 39.28 41.51 7.38
C SER A 68 40.55 40.97 6.73
N ALA A 69 40.87 41.49 5.54
CA ALA A 69 42.15 41.33 4.86
C ALA A 69 43.08 42.55 5.09
N HIS A 70 42.61 43.58 5.81
CA HIS A 70 43.27 44.88 5.98
C HIS A 70 44.69 44.80 6.56
N CYS A 71 44.96 43.87 7.47
CA CYS A 71 46.26 43.76 8.16
C CYS A 71 47.07 42.54 7.72
N ASP A 72 46.38 41.47 7.30
CA ASP A 72 46.98 40.15 7.07
C ASP A 72 46.97 39.75 5.58
N GLY A 73 46.32 40.51 4.70
CA GLY A 73 46.26 40.23 3.26
C GLY A 73 45.85 38.79 2.95
N LYS A 74 46.62 38.10 2.10
CA LYS A 74 46.39 36.69 1.73
C LYS A 74 46.47 35.74 2.93
N SER A 75 47.25 36.08 3.96
CA SER A 75 47.35 35.28 5.19
C SER A 75 46.04 35.21 5.96
N ALA A 76 45.15 36.21 5.83
CA ALA A 76 43.80 36.14 6.39
C ALA A 76 42.96 35.03 5.75
N VAL A 77 43.09 34.87 4.42
CA VAL A 77 42.43 33.82 3.64
C VAL A 77 42.97 32.44 4.03
N GLU A 78 44.29 32.32 4.20
CA GLU A 78 44.91 31.07 4.66
C GLU A 78 44.52 30.69 6.09
N LYS A 79 44.42 31.66 7.01
CA LYS A 79 43.90 31.42 8.37
C LYS A 79 42.44 30.99 8.33
N HIS A 80 41.64 31.56 7.42
CA HIS A 80 40.24 31.18 7.29
C HIS A 80 40.09 29.74 6.78
N VAL A 81 40.76 29.36 5.68
CA VAL A 81 40.63 28.01 5.09
C VAL A 81 41.16 26.92 6.02
N THR A 82 42.18 27.22 6.82
CA THR A 82 42.72 26.28 7.81
C THR A 82 41.89 26.22 9.10
N SER A 83 40.99 27.18 9.33
CA SER A 83 40.16 27.24 10.54
C SER A 83 39.23 26.04 10.68
N TYR A 84 39.03 25.60 11.93
CA TYR A 84 38.12 24.51 12.26
C TYR A 84 36.68 24.76 11.74
N LEU A 85 36.19 25.99 11.88
CA LEU A 85 34.84 26.36 11.44
C LEU A 85 34.67 26.22 9.92
N HIS A 86 35.67 26.62 9.13
CA HIS A 86 35.63 26.47 7.68
C HIS A 86 35.64 25.00 7.26
N LYS A 87 36.55 24.20 7.81
CA LYS A 87 36.61 22.75 7.55
C LYS A 87 35.30 22.04 7.90
N LYS A 88 34.68 22.41 9.03
CA LYS A 88 33.37 21.87 9.45
C LYS A 88 32.25 22.28 8.47
N SER A 89 32.25 23.52 8.01
CA SER A 89 31.23 24.04 7.07
C SER A 89 31.38 23.42 5.67
N MET A 90 32.61 23.22 5.19
CA MET A 90 32.88 22.56 3.91
C MET A 90 32.42 21.09 3.92
N LYS A 91 32.71 20.34 4.99
CA LYS A 91 32.20 18.97 5.14
C LYS A 91 30.66 18.91 5.15
N ALA A 92 30.01 19.88 5.81
CA ALA A 92 28.55 19.96 5.80
C ALA A 92 27.98 20.32 4.42
N PHE A 93 28.69 21.15 3.66
CA PHE A 93 28.31 21.52 2.30
C PHE A 93 28.48 20.35 1.32
N GLU A 94 29.58 19.59 1.41
CA GLU A 94 29.81 18.37 0.60
C GLU A 94 28.78 17.28 0.88
N ASN A 95 28.30 17.17 2.13
CA ASN A 95 27.29 16.19 2.53
C ASN A 95 25.85 16.60 2.18
N ASN A 96 25.62 17.85 1.76
CA ASN A 96 24.28 18.33 1.41
C ASN A 96 24.03 18.19 -0.10
N CYS A 97 23.18 17.24 -0.47
CA CYS A 97 22.74 17.07 -1.85
C CYS A 97 21.66 18.10 -2.22
N SER A 98 21.71 18.62 -3.45
CA SER A 98 20.73 19.60 -3.94
C SER A 98 19.32 19.01 -3.96
N LEU A 99 18.34 19.74 -3.41
CA LEU A 99 16.92 19.38 -3.46
C LEU A 99 16.39 19.21 -4.90
N ALA A 100 17.02 19.86 -5.88
CA ALA A 100 16.64 19.75 -7.28
C ALA A 100 16.81 18.32 -7.84
N GLN A 101 17.68 17.50 -7.27
CA GLN A 101 17.86 16.10 -7.69
C GLN A 101 16.70 15.18 -7.25
N PHE A 102 15.85 15.65 -6.33
CA PHE A 102 14.68 14.90 -5.86
C PHE A 102 13.38 15.30 -6.56
N VAL A 103 13.43 16.29 -7.46
CA VAL A 103 12.27 16.73 -8.24
C VAL A 103 12.17 15.90 -9.51
N ILE A 104 11.25 14.92 -9.51
CA ILE A 104 10.91 14.17 -10.71
C ILE A 104 9.92 15.00 -11.54
N PRO A 105 10.15 15.19 -12.86
CA PRO A 105 9.17 15.84 -13.72
C PRO A 105 7.83 15.13 -13.70
N GLU A 106 6.72 15.89 -13.68
CA GLU A 106 5.35 15.35 -13.56
C GLU A 106 5.03 14.24 -14.58
N ARG A 107 5.44 14.39 -15.84
CA ARG A 107 5.24 13.36 -16.88
C ARG A 107 5.95 12.04 -16.61
N GLU A 108 7.09 12.06 -15.91
CA GLU A 108 7.80 10.84 -15.52
C GLU A 108 7.15 10.20 -14.29
N LEU A 109 6.59 11.01 -13.38
CA LEU A 109 5.80 10.53 -12.26
C LEU A 109 4.55 9.77 -12.73
N ASP A 110 3.82 10.30 -13.73
CA ASP A 110 2.66 9.64 -14.31
C ASP A 110 2.97 8.24 -14.85
N LYS A 111 4.12 8.09 -15.54
CA LYS A 111 4.56 6.79 -16.06
C LYS A 111 4.88 5.81 -14.94
N ILE A 112 5.52 6.28 -13.87
CA ILE A 112 5.82 5.45 -12.69
C ILE A 112 4.50 5.01 -12.04
N THR A 113 3.58 5.95 -11.78
CA THR A 113 2.28 5.66 -11.17
C THR A 113 1.45 4.70 -12.04
N ALA A 114 1.43 4.90 -13.37
CA ALA A 114 0.76 3.99 -14.28
C ALA A 114 1.35 2.58 -14.23
N ALA A 115 2.69 2.45 -14.24
CA ALA A 115 3.35 1.16 -14.12
C ALA A 115 3.02 0.46 -12.79
N GLU A 116 3.05 1.19 -11.67
CA GLU A 116 2.68 0.66 -10.36
C GLU A 116 1.22 0.18 -10.32
N CYS A 117 0.28 0.98 -10.82
CA CYS A 117 -1.12 0.60 -10.94
C CYS A 117 -1.31 -0.65 -11.80
N VAL A 118 -0.58 -0.77 -12.92
CA VAL A 118 -0.63 -1.96 -13.79
C VAL A 118 -0.12 -3.20 -13.06
N PHE A 119 0.99 -3.10 -12.33
CA PHE A 119 1.50 -4.22 -11.54
C PHE A 119 0.50 -4.64 -10.47
N VAL A 120 -0.06 -3.70 -9.71
CA VAL A 120 -1.05 -4.00 -8.67
C VAL A 120 -2.30 -4.63 -9.28
N PHE A 121 -2.81 -4.07 -10.38
CA PHE A 121 -3.95 -4.62 -11.10
C PHE A 121 -3.69 -6.06 -11.57
N HIS A 122 -2.52 -6.33 -12.16
CA HIS A 122 -2.12 -7.68 -12.56
C HIS A 122 -2.07 -8.62 -11.35
N GLY A 123 -1.50 -8.19 -10.23
CA GLY A 123 -1.47 -9.00 -9.01
C GLY A 123 -2.84 -9.36 -8.48
N VAL A 124 -3.75 -8.38 -8.42
CA VAL A 124 -5.14 -8.60 -7.99
C VAL A 124 -5.84 -9.57 -8.95
N LYS A 125 -5.73 -9.34 -10.26
CA LYS A 125 -6.37 -10.16 -11.30
C LYS A 125 -5.95 -11.63 -11.25
N HIS A 126 -4.69 -11.90 -10.91
CA HIS A 126 -4.14 -13.25 -10.87
C HIS A 126 -3.99 -13.82 -9.45
N GLY A 127 -4.49 -13.12 -8.42
CA GLY A 127 -4.43 -13.58 -7.03
C GLY A 127 -3.00 -13.66 -6.46
N HIS A 128 -2.06 -12.86 -6.97
CA HIS A 128 -0.70 -12.83 -6.46
C HIS A 128 -0.65 -12.15 -5.08
N SER A 129 0.10 -12.74 -4.15
CA SER A 129 0.31 -12.11 -2.85
C SER A 129 1.09 -10.80 -2.99
N TYR A 130 0.78 -9.81 -2.14
CA TYR A 130 1.56 -8.57 -2.10
C TYR A 130 3.05 -8.79 -1.77
N ARG A 131 3.38 -9.91 -1.10
CA ARG A 131 4.78 -10.32 -0.88
C ARG A 131 5.48 -10.70 -2.19
N SER A 132 4.80 -11.48 -3.03
CA SER A 132 5.29 -11.83 -4.37
C SER A 132 5.44 -10.59 -5.25
N GLN A 133 4.51 -9.63 -5.15
CA GLN A 133 4.61 -8.36 -5.89
C GLN A 133 5.86 -7.57 -5.50
N GLU A 134 6.12 -7.40 -4.21
CA GLU A 134 7.32 -6.69 -3.73
C GLU A 134 8.61 -7.37 -4.24
N CYS A 135 8.67 -8.71 -4.17
CA CYS A 135 9.76 -9.47 -4.76
C CYS A 135 9.90 -9.24 -6.27
N THR A 136 8.78 -9.21 -7.01
CA THR A 136 8.75 -8.96 -8.46
C THR A 136 9.27 -7.57 -8.80
N ILE A 137 8.89 -6.55 -8.05
CA ILE A 137 9.38 -5.18 -8.26
C ILE A 137 10.89 -5.10 -8.02
N ASN A 138 11.41 -5.76 -6.97
CA ASN A 138 12.85 -5.83 -6.73
C ASN A 138 13.58 -6.54 -7.88
N LEU A 139 13.02 -7.65 -8.38
CA LEU A 139 13.56 -8.35 -9.54
C LEU A 139 13.59 -7.47 -10.79
N ILE A 140 12.53 -6.71 -11.07
CA ILE A 140 12.45 -5.82 -12.23
C ILE A 140 13.53 -4.74 -12.18
N ARG A 141 13.79 -4.15 -11.01
CA ARG A 141 14.87 -3.16 -10.85
C ARG A 141 16.24 -3.72 -11.21
N ASN A 142 16.49 -4.98 -10.84
CA ASN A 142 17.76 -5.66 -11.08
C ASN A 142 17.85 -6.26 -12.49
N ALA A 143 16.74 -6.70 -13.07
CA ALA A 143 16.73 -7.27 -14.42
C ALA A 143 16.83 -6.19 -15.50
N PHE A 144 16.35 -4.98 -15.22
CA PHE A 144 16.31 -3.85 -16.16
C PHE A 144 17.14 -2.66 -15.65
N GLU A 145 18.40 -2.88 -15.30
CA GLU A 145 19.29 -1.86 -14.73
C GLU A 145 19.44 -0.61 -15.62
N SER A 146 19.36 -0.74 -16.94
CA SER A 146 19.46 0.39 -17.87
C SER A 146 18.20 1.27 -17.90
N SER A 147 17.08 0.80 -17.34
CA SER A 147 15.81 1.53 -17.35
C SER A 147 15.67 2.46 -16.15
N SER A 148 15.61 3.77 -16.41
CA SER A 148 15.31 4.79 -15.40
C SER A 148 13.93 4.58 -14.77
N LEU A 149 12.93 4.17 -15.57
CA LEU A 149 11.59 3.86 -15.10
C LEU A 149 11.61 2.68 -14.13
N ALA A 150 12.27 1.57 -14.49
CA ALA A 150 12.32 0.38 -13.65
C ALA A 150 12.93 0.71 -12.28
N LYS A 151 14.06 1.42 -12.27
CA LYS A 151 14.72 1.90 -11.04
C LYS A 151 13.84 2.79 -10.17
N SER A 152 12.97 3.59 -10.80
CA SER A 152 12.12 4.56 -10.10
C SER A 152 10.82 3.97 -9.55
N ILE A 153 10.37 2.82 -10.04
CA ILE A 153 9.18 2.14 -9.53
C ILE A 153 9.42 1.75 -8.08
N SER A 154 8.52 2.14 -7.17
CA SER A 154 8.57 1.82 -5.75
C SER A 154 7.22 1.38 -5.25
N CYS A 155 6.90 0.10 -5.45
CA CYS A 155 5.63 -0.50 -5.06
C CYS A 155 5.85 -1.78 -4.25
N GLY A 156 6.18 -1.61 -2.97
CA GLY A 156 6.19 -2.69 -2.00
C GLY A 156 4.78 -3.02 -1.48
N ARG A 157 4.68 -3.98 -0.57
CA ARG A 157 3.40 -4.52 -0.05
C ARG A 157 2.39 -3.46 0.38
N THR A 158 2.82 -2.49 1.19
CA THR A 158 1.93 -1.48 1.77
C THR A 158 1.36 -0.57 0.68
N LYS A 159 2.18 -0.19 -0.29
CA LYS A 159 1.74 0.62 -1.42
C LYS A 159 0.85 -0.17 -2.36
N SER A 160 1.18 -1.44 -2.65
CA SER A 160 0.32 -2.31 -3.44
C SER A 160 -1.07 -2.46 -2.83
N ARG A 161 -1.14 -2.68 -1.50
CA ARG A 161 -2.43 -2.72 -0.78
C ARG A 161 -3.16 -1.38 -0.86
N ALA A 162 -2.47 -0.27 -0.64
CA ALA A 162 -3.09 1.07 -0.70
C ALA A 162 -3.65 1.37 -2.10
N ILE A 163 -2.91 1.06 -3.16
CA ILE A 163 -3.38 1.20 -4.55
C ILE A 163 -4.58 0.29 -4.80
N ALA A 164 -4.52 -0.98 -4.38
CA ALA A 164 -5.62 -1.91 -4.58
C ALA A 164 -6.90 -1.45 -3.86
N CYS A 165 -6.80 -1.12 -2.57
CA CYS A 165 -7.96 -0.83 -1.71
C CYS A 165 -8.49 0.60 -1.86
N ASN A 166 -7.62 1.59 -2.10
CA ASN A 166 -8.01 3.01 -2.04
C ASN A 166 -8.04 3.67 -3.43
N VAL A 167 -7.54 3.00 -4.48
CA VAL A 167 -7.52 3.54 -5.85
C VAL A 167 -8.29 2.62 -6.78
N LEU A 168 -7.79 1.40 -7.02
CA LEU A 168 -8.38 0.49 -8.01
C LEU A 168 -9.78 0.01 -7.60
N GLY A 169 -9.95 -0.45 -6.35
CA GLY A 169 -11.24 -0.90 -5.82
C GLY A 169 -12.33 0.16 -6.00
N PRO A 170 -12.19 1.35 -5.38
CA PRO A 170 -13.16 2.44 -5.53
C PRO A 170 -13.39 2.85 -6.99
N TYR A 171 -12.34 2.90 -7.81
CA TYR A 171 -12.46 3.24 -9.23
C TYR A 171 -13.36 2.24 -9.99
N PHE A 172 -13.16 0.94 -9.81
CA PHE A 172 -13.97 -0.08 -10.49
C PHE A 172 -15.39 -0.15 -9.92
N THR A 173 -15.57 0.01 -8.61
CA THR A 173 -16.90 0.09 -7.99
C THR A 173 -17.68 1.29 -8.53
N ASN A 174 -17.07 2.48 -8.59
CA ASN A 174 -17.71 3.68 -9.14
C ASN A 174 -18.07 3.52 -10.61
N LYS A 175 -17.25 2.83 -11.41
CA LYS A 175 -17.63 2.50 -12.80
C LYS A 175 -18.91 1.66 -12.88
N VAL A 176 -19.06 0.67 -11.99
CA VAL A 176 -20.27 -0.15 -11.94
C VAL A 176 -21.48 0.71 -11.57
N ILE A 177 -21.33 1.60 -10.58
CA ILE A 177 -22.40 2.52 -10.15
C ILE A 177 -22.78 3.50 -11.26
N ASP A 178 -21.80 4.11 -11.93
CA ASP A 178 -22.03 5.03 -13.05
C ASP A 178 -22.79 4.36 -14.20
N ASP A 179 -22.50 3.09 -14.47
CA ASP A 179 -23.17 2.33 -15.51
C ASP A 179 -24.58 1.90 -15.08
N LEU A 180 -24.80 1.59 -13.80
CA LEU A 180 -26.14 1.37 -13.25
C LEU A 180 -27.03 2.62 -13.36
N LEU A 181 -26.50 3.79 -13.01
CA LEU A 181 -27.22 5.06 -13.12
C LEU A 181 -27.67 5.35 -14.56
N LYS A 182 -26.92 4.88 -15.56
CA LYS A 182 -27.29 4.99 -16.99
C LYS A 182 -28.28 3.90 -17.42
N ALA A 183 -28.12 2.67 -16.93
CA ALA A 183 -28.98 1.54 -17.29
C ALA A 183 -30.40 1.67 -16.74
N GLN A 184 -30.59 2.48 -15.69
CA GLN A 184 -31.81 2.68 -14.91
C GLN A 184 -32.19 1.42 -14.13
N TYR A 185 -32.52 0.32 -14.82
CA TYR A 185 -32.99 -0.93 -14.23
C TYR A 185 -31.86 -1.91 -13.93
N TYR A 186 -31.97 -2.60 -12.79
CA TYR A 186 -30.99 -3.58 -12.35
C TYR A 186 -31.59 -4.66 -11.46
N SER A 187 -30.97 -5.83 -11.46
CA SER A 187 -31.22 -6.87 -10.47
C SER A 187 -30.14 -6.86 -9.40
N LEU A 188 -30.55 -7.10 -8.14
CA LEU A 188 -29.65 -7.25 -7.01
C LEU A 188 -29.56 -8.72 -6.62
N SER A 189 -28.38 -9.20 -6.26
CA SER A 189 -28.17 -10.49 -5.66
C SER A 189 -27.36 -10.33 -4.37
N VAL A 190 -27.89 -10.90 -3.29
CA VAL A 190 -27.25 -10.90 -1.97
C VAL A 190 -27.10 -12.35 -1.55
N ASP A 191 -25.89 -12.69 -1.11
CA ASP A 191 -25.58 -14.00 -0.53
C ASP A 191 -24.96 -13.80 0.85
N ALA A 192 -24.97 -14.83 1.69
CA ALA A 192 -24.36 -14.79 3.01
C ALA A 192 -23.21 -15.80 3.06
N SER A 193 -21.99 -15.30 3.21
CA SER A 193 -20.81 -16.16 3.42
C SER A 193 -20.35 -16.07 4.86
N ASN A 194 -20.18 -17.21 5.51
CA ASN A 194 -19.50 -17.30 6.79
C ASN A 194 -17.98 -17.38 6.51
N LYS A 195 -17.20 -16.44 7.04
CA LYS A 195 -15.74 -16.52 7.07
C LYS A 195 -15.26 -16.36 8.50
N GLU A 196 -14.89 -17.48 9.12
CA GLU A 196 -14.60 -17.54 10.55
C GLU A 196 -15.78 -16.99 11.37
N ASN A 197 -15.56 -15.94 12.17
CA ASN A 197 -16.57 -15.28 12.98
C ASN A 197 -17.19 -14.04 12.28
N CYS A 198 -16.80 -13.77 11.03
CA CYS A 198 -17.34 -12.66 10.25
C CYS A 198 -18.34 -13.17 9.23
N LYS A 199 -19.54 -12.60 9.23
CA LYS A 199 -20.54 -12.88 8.21
C LYS A 199 -20.53 -11.76 7.19
N ILE A 200 -20.34 -12.14 5.94
CA ILE A 200 -20.10 -11.21 4.84
C ILE A 200 -21.21 -11.36 3.82
N PHE A 201 -21.80 -10.23 3.45
CA PHE A 201 -22.85 -10.10 2.45
C PHE A 201 -22.30 -9.38 1.22
N PRO A 202 -21.93 -10.11 0.14
CA PRO A 202 -21.71 -9.50 -1.16
C PRO A 202 -23.00 -8.93 -1.75
N PHE A 203 -22.94 -7.69 -2.22
CA PHE A 203 -24.00 -7.04 -2.98
C PHE A 203 -23.61 -7.00 -4.45
N ALA A 204 -24.05 -8.01 -5.19
CA ALA A 204 -23.81 -8.13 -6.61
C ALA A 204 -24.99 -7.58 -7.40
N VAL A 205 -24.71 -6.94 -8.52
CA VAL A 205 -25.72 -6.42 -9.45
C VAL A 205 -25.53 -6.98 -10.84
N GLN A 206 -26.65 -7.07 -11.55
CA GLN A 206 -26.69 -7.36 -12.96
C GLN A 206 -27.63 -6.37 -13.65
N TYR A 207 -27.19 -5.84 -14.79
CA TYR A 207 -27.90 -4.79 -15.52
C TYR A 207 -27.58 -4.88 -17.01
N PHE A 208 -28.36 -4.20 -17.84
CA PHE A 208 -28.15 -4.16 -19.28
C PHE A 208 -27.43 -2.87 -19.68
N SER A 209 -26.30 -3.00 -20.36
CA SER A 209 -25.56 -1.88 -20.98
C SER A 209 -25.77 -1.90 -22.50
N PRO A 210 -25.42 -0.84 -23.24
CA PRO A 210 -25.43 -0.86 -24.71
C PRO A 210 -24.61 -2.01 -25.33
N THR A 211 -23.64 -2.54 -24.58
CA THR A 211 -22.78 -3.66 -24.98
C THR A 211 -23.29 -5.04 -24.51
N GLY A 212 -24.49 -5.10 -23.92
CA GLY A 212 -25.10 -6.31 -23.39
C GLY A 212 -25.13 -6.39 -21.87
N VAL A 213 -25.40 -7.58 -21.36
CA VAL A 213 -25.54 -7.87 -19.92
C VAL A 213 -24.22 -7.68 -19.21
N ARG A 214 -24.23 -6.86 -18.16
CA ARG A 214 -23.09 -6.61 -17.27
C ARG A 214 -23.40 -7.14 -15.88
N ARG A 215 -22.34 -7.48 -15.16
CA ARG A 215 -22.36 -7.88 -13.75
C ARG A 215 -21.29 -7.08 -13.03
N GLY A 216 -21.59 -6.70 -11.80
CA GLY A 216 -20.67 -5.96 -10.95
C GLY A 216 -20.91 -6.27 -9.49
N LEU A 217 -19.93 -5.92 -8.67
CA LEU A 217 -20.06 -5.94 -7.23
C LEU A 217 -20.06 -4.49 -6.76
N ILE A 218 -21.02 -4.14 -5.91
CA ILE A 218 -21.11 -2.80 -5.33
C ILE A 218 -20.39 -2.76 -3.99
N GLU A 219 -20.66 -3.72 -3.10
CA GLU A 219 -20.13 -3.69 -1.73
C GLU A 219 -20.03 -5.09 -1.12
N PHE A 220 -19.16 -5.22 -0.11
CA PHE A 220 -19.14 -6.31 0.86
C PHE A 220 -19.47 -5.75 2.25
N ILE A 221 -20.65 -6.06 2.77
CA ILE A 221 -20.98 -5.71 4.16
C ILE A 221 -20.57 -6.84 5.09
N SER A 222 -19.89 -6.50 6.18
CA SER A 222 -19.73 -7.41 7.31
C SER A 222 -20.76 -7.05 8.37
N ASP A 223 -21.77 -7.91 8.56
CA ASP A 223 -22.83 -7.70 9.55
C ASP A 223 -23.10 -9.03 10.27
N PRO A 224 -22.98 -9.09 11.62
CA PRO A 224 -23.32 -10.30 12.36
C PRO A 224 -24.84 -10.54 12.43
N HIS A 225 -25.68 -9.56 12.10
CA HIS A 225 -27.13 -9.71 12.17
C HIS A 225 -27.69 -10.26 10.85
N GLU A 226 -28.50 -11.30 10.97
CA GLU A 226 -29.07 -12.03 9.84
C GLU A 226 -30.58 -11.89 9.76
N ALA A 227 -31.20 -11.05 10.59
CA ALA A 227 -32.63 -10.90 10.50
C ALA A 227 -32.98 -10.24 9.15
N ALA A 228 -34.13 -10.61 8.60
CA ALA A 228 -34.59 -10.08 7.32
C ALA A 228 -34.66 -8.54 7.30
N VAL A 229 -34.97 -7.92 8.45
CA VAL A 229 -35.00 -6.47 8.60
C VAL A 229 -33.62 -5.83 8.46
N ASP A 230 -32.57 -6.47 8.99
CA ASP A 230 -31.21 -5.94 8.94
C ASP A 230 -30.66 -6.03 7.52
N ILE A 231 -30.87 -7.17 6.86
CA ILE A 231 -30.52 -7.34 5.44
C ILE A 231 -31.26 -6.33 4.57
N PHE A 232 -32.57 -6.13 4.79
CA PHE A 232 -33.35 -5.13 4.06
C PHE A 232 -32.84 -3.70 4.28
N ASN A 233 -32.49 -3.34 5.51
CA ASN A 233 -31.93 -2.03 5.84
C ASN A 233 -30.58 -1.82 5.18
N ASN A 234 -29.72 -2.85 5.16
CA ASN A 234 -28.44 -2.83 4.47
C ASN A 234 -28.62 -2.65 2.95
N ILE A 235 -29.61 -3.32 2.35
CA ILE A 235 -29.97 -3.12 0.94
C ILE A 235 -30.39 -1.65 0.69
N CYS A 236 -31.31 -1.12 1.49
CA CYS A 236 -31.78 0.27 1.33
C CYS A 236 -30.61 1.25 1.48
N LYS A 237 -29.77 1.07 2.51
CA LYS A 237 -28.60 1.92 2.75
C LYS A 237 -27.63 1.92 1.56
N ILE A 238 -27.30 0.75 1.00
CA ILE A 238 -26.40 0.68 -0.16
C ILE A 238 -27.02 1.39 -1.37
N ILE A 239 -28.31 1.20 -1.60
CA ILE A 239 -29.01 1.85 -2.72
C ILE A 239 -28.94 3.38 -2.55
N ASP A 240 -29.26 3.87 -1.35
CA ASP A 240 -29.27 5.30 -1.02
C ASP A 240 -27.87 5.93 -1.07
N ASP A 241 -26.87 5.29 -0.44
CA ASP A 241 -25.47 5.76 -0.40
C ASP A 241 -24.88 5.89 -1.82
N ASN A 242 -25.31 5.03 -2.75
CA ASN A 242 -24.88 5.05 -4.15
C ASN A 242 -25.82 5.82 -5.09
N LYS A 243 -26.84 6.50 -4.55
CA LYS A 243 -27.83 7.31 -5.30
C LYS A 243 -28.59 6.49 -6.37
N LEU A 244 -28.75 5.20 -6.13
CA LEU A 244 -29.57 4.33 -6.96
C LEU A 244 -31.03 4.47 -6.53
N LEU A 245 -31.96 4.16 -7.44
CA LEU A 245 -33.39 4.19 -7.16
C LEU A 245 -33.89 2.78 -6.91
N ILE A 246 -34.47 2.54 -5.72
CA ILE A 246 -35.02 1.24 -5.36
C ILE A 246 -36.16 0.84 -6.30
N GLU A 247 -36.89 1.81 -6.84
CA GLU A 247 -37.99 1.60 -7.79
C GLU A 247 -37.53 0.95 -9.09
N ASN A 248 -36.23 1.06 -9.41
CA ASN A 248 -35.64 0.45 -10.60
C ASN A 248 -35.13 -0.98 -10.36
N LEU A 249 -35.26 -1.51 -9.15
CA LEU A 249 -34.88 -2.87 -8.82
C LEU A 249 -35.85 -3.87 -9.49
N THR A 250 -35.37 -4.66 -10.44
CA THR A 250 -36.23 -5.59 -11.20
C THR A 250 -36.35 -6.95 -10.55
N SER A 251 -35.31 -7.42 -9.88
CA SER A 251 -35.32 -8.70 -9.18
C SER A 251 -34.38 -8.72 -7.99
N TYR A 252 -34.76 -9.51 -6.99
CA TYR A 252 -33.92 -9.84 -5.84
C TYR A 252 -33.49 -11.30 -5.96
N GLY A 253 -32.19 -11.55 -6.01
CA GLY A 253 -31.58 -12.87 -6.04
C GLY A 253 -30.94 -13.21 -4.71
N ALA A 254 -31.19 -14.42 -4.21
CA ALA A 254 -30.66 -14.88 -2.93
C ALA A 254 -30.84 -16.40 -2.81
N ASP A 255 -30.26 -16.99 -1.77
CA ASP A 255 -30.54 -18.38 -1.42
C ASP A 255 -32.02 -18.58 -1.05
N ASN A 256 -32.52 -19.81 -1.17
CA ASN A 256 -33.91 -20.13 -0.91
C ASN A 256 -34.24 -20.23 0.60
N ALA A 257 -33.42 -19.63 1.47
CA ALA A 257 -33.64 -19.68 2.91
C ALA A 257 -34.93 -18.93 3.31
N ASN A 258 -35.50 -19.36 4.43
CA ASN A 258 -36.73 -18.77 4.96
C ASN A 258 -36.61 -17.27 5.19
N VAL A 259 -35.44 -16.77 5.63
CA VAL A 259 -35.17 -15.33 5.82
C VAL A 259 -35.34 -14.50 4.54
N ASN A 260 -35.06 -15.10 3.37
CA ASN A 260 -35.13 -14.44 2.09
C ASN A 260 -36.51 -14.57 1.42
N TYR A 261 -37.11 -15.77 1.41
CA TYR A 261 -38.26 -16.07 0.54
C TYR A 261 -39.46 -16.81 1.15
N GLY A 262 -39.48 -17.11 2.44
CA GLY A 262 -40.65 -17.67 3.14
C GLY A 262 -41.92 -16.79 3.12
N GLU A 263 -42.84 -17.03 4.06
CA GLU A 263 -44.21 -16.53 3.97
C GLU A 263 -44.44 -15.15 4.62
N HIS A 264 -43.77 -14.79 5.72
CA HIS A 264 -44.06 -13.58 6.50
C HIS A 264 -42.80 -12.82 6.99
N HIS A 265 -42.79 -11.48 6.82
CA HIS A 265 -41.78 -10.52 7.36
C HIS A 265 -40.32 -10.77 6.91
N LEU A 266 -40.11 -10.85 5.59
CA LEU A 266 -38.84 -11.29 4.98
C LEU A 266 -38.27 -10.28 3.99
N VAL A 267 -37.00 -10.46 3.62
CA VAL A 267 -36.28 -9.54 2.72
C VAL A 267 -37.06 -9.31 1.43
N PHE A 268 -37.48 -10.38 0.75
CA PHE A 268 -38.25 -10.25 -0.49
C PHE A 268 -39.58 -9.51 -0.29
N GLN A 269 -40.29 -9.77 0.82
CA GLN A 269 -41.58 -9.12 1.09
C GLN A 269 -41.41 -7.63 1.43
N PHE A 270 -40.36 -7.28 2.18
CA PHE A 270 -40.00 -5.89 2.45
C PHE A 270 -39.59 -5.14 1.17
N LEU A 271 -38.85 -5.78 0.27
CA LEU A 271 -38.52 -5.18 -1.02
C LEU A 271 -39.76 -5.07 -1.92
N LYS A 272 -40.62 -6.08 -1.94
CA LYS A 272 -41.83 -6.09 -2.77
C LYS A 272 -42.88 -5.07 -2.34
N SER A 273 -42.92 -4.70 -1.05
CA SER A 273 -43.77 -3.61 -0.58
C SER A 273 -43.33 -2.25 -1.11
N LYS A 274 -42.02 -2.06 -1.35
CA LYS A 274 -41.46 -0.87 -2.02
C LYS A 274 -41.49 -0.98 -3.54
N VAL A 275 -41.36 -2.19 -4.09
CA VAL A 275 -41.23 -2.45 -5.53
C VAL A 275 -42.23 -3.54 -5.93
N PRO A 276 -43.49 -3.18 -6.26
CA PRO A 276 -44.55 -4.17 -6.50
C PRO A 276 -44.28 -5.16 -7.64
N HIS A 277 -43.48 -4.75 -8.63
CA HIS A 277 -43.11 -5.54 -9.81
C HIS A 277 -41.85 -6.41 -9.62
N LEU A 278 -41.31 -6.46 -8.41
CA LEU A 278 -40.08 -7.21 -8.10
C LEU A 278 -40.24 -8.72 -8.36
N LEU A 279 -39.28 -9.28 -9.10
CA LEU A 279 -39.21 -10.71 -9.40
C LEU A 279 -38.33 -11.47 -8.39
N LYS A 280 -38.70 -12.72 -8.11
CA LYS A 280 -37.89 -13.63 -7.28
C LYS A 280 -36.75 -14.21 -8.13
N GLY A 281 -35.52 -14.07 -7.65
CA GLY A 281 -34.31 -14.66 -8.21
C GLY A 281 -33.79 -15.80 -7.34
N ASN A 282 -34.61 -16.83 -7.14
CA ASN A 282 -34.24 -18.00 -6.34
C ASN A 282 -32.89 -18.60 -6.79
N CYS A 283 -32.08 -19.08 -5.86
CA CYS A 283 -30.80 -19.71 -6.15
C CYS A 283 -31.00 -21.11 -6.75
N PHE A 284 -30.73 -21.25 -8.05
CA PHE A 284 -30.78 -22.54 -8.74
C PHE A 284 -29.85 -23.59 -8.14
N CYS A 285 -28.69 -23.19 -7.63
CA CYS A 285 -27.77 -24.12 -6.95
C CYS A 285 -28.41 -24.71 -5.71
N HIS A 286 -29.13 -23.90 -4.92
CA HIS A 286 -29.83 -24.36 -3.73
C HIS A 286 -31.02 -25.26 -4.11
N VAL A 287 -31.79 -24.90 -5.15
CA VAL A 287 -32.87 -25.76 -5.65
C VAL A 287 -32.34 -27.14 -6.09
N LEU A 288 -31.25 -27.16 -6.86
CA LEU A 288 -30.61 -28.40 -7.30
C LEU A 288 -30.08 -29.21 -6.10
N HIS A 289 -29.41 -28.55 -5.16
CA HIS A 289 -28.92 -29.19 -3.93
C HIS A 289 -30.05 -29.84 -3.14
N ASN A 290 -31.15 -29.12 -2.90
CA ASN A 290 -32.30 -29.64 -2.16
C ASN A 290 -32.96 -30.81 -2.90
N ALA A 291 -33.04 -30.76 -4.24
CA ALA A 291 -33.56 -31.87 -5.03
C ALA A 291 -32.67 -33.12 -4.92
N VAL A 292 -31.35 -32.95 -4.96
CA VAL A 292 -30.39 -34.05 -4.76
C VAL A 292 -30.45 -34.59 -3.33
N HIS A 293 -30.56 -33.72 -2.33
CA HIS A 293 -30.70 -34.12 -0.93
C HIS A 293 -31.97 -34.93 -0.70
N ALA A 294 -33.11 -34.45 -1.20
CA ALA A 294 -34.37 -35.19 -1.12
C ALA A 294 -34.28 -36.56 -1.82
N ALA A 295 -33.64 -36.63 -2.99
CA ALA A 295 -33.42 -37.91 -3.67
C ALA A 295 -32.47 -38.83 -2.89
N HIS A 296 -31.45 -38.27 -2.22
CA HIS A 296 -30.53 -39.02 -1.37
C HIS A 296 -31.24 -39.62 -0.14
N ASP A 297 -32.14 -38.87 0.49
CA ASP A 297 -32.90 -39.34 1.66
C ASP A 297 -33.82 -40.55 1.34
N GLU A 298 -34.22 -40.70 0.08
CA GLU A 298 -35.00 -41.83 -0.42
C GLU A 298 -34.15 -43.07 -0.76
N LEU A 299 -32.82 -42.94 -0.79
CA LEU A 299 -31.95 -44.08 -1.07
C LEU A 299 -31.87 -45.01 0.15
N PRO A 300 -31.94 -46.34 -0.05
CA PRO A 300 -31.81 -47.31 1.04
C PRO A 300 -30.38 -47.40 1.60
N ILE A 301 -29.45 -46.60 1.06
CA ILE A 301 -28.03 -46.62 1.35
C ILE A 301 -27.57 -45.20 1.60
N ASP A 302 -26.91 -44.98 2.73
CA ASP A 302 -26.27 -43.71 3.07
C ASP A 302 -24.95 -43.55 2.30
N ILE A 303 -25.04 -42.90 1.14
CA ILE A 303 -23.89 -42.67 0.26
C ILE A 303 -22.87 -41.77 0.96
N GLU A 304 -23.31 -40.76 1.72
CA GLU A 304 -22.41 -39.86 2.46
C GLU A 304 -21.58 -40.65 3.49
N ALA A 305 -22.19 -41.55 4.25
CA ALA A 305 -21.48 -42.41 5.19
C ALA A 305 -20.49 -43.35 4.49
N ILE A 306 -20.84 -43.90 3.33
CA ILE A 306 -19.91 -44.74 2.55
C ILE A 306 -18.69 -43.91 2.11
N LEU A 307 -18.92 -42.71 1.56
CA LEU A 307 -17.84 -41.83 1.12
C LEU A 307 -16.96 -41.38 2.29
N CYS A 308 -17.56 -41.04 3.44
CA CYS A 308 -16.83 -40.70 4.66
C CYS A 308 -15.99 -41.87 5.18
N LYS A 309 -16.53 -43.10 5.14
CA LYS A 309 -15.79 -44.32 5.54
C LYS A 309 -14.65 -44.63 4.57
N LEU A 310 -14.87 -44.51 3.26
CA LEU A 310 -13.84 -44.68 2.23
C LEU A 310 -12.70 -43.67 2.44
N TYR A 311 -13.04 -42.38 2.59
CA TYR A 311 -12.06 -41.35 2.89
C TYR A 311 -11.29 -41.65 4.17
N SER A 312 -11.99 -41.99 5.26
CA SER A 312 -11.37 -42.33 6.55
C SER A 312 -10.48 -43.58 6.46
N TYR A 313 -10.84 -44.53 5.61
CA TYR A 313 -10.06 -45.74 5.38
C TYR A 313 -8.71 -45.43 4.73
N PHE A 314 -8.68 -44.60 3.69
CA PHE A 314 -7.43 -44.26 3.00
C PHE A 314 -6.60 -43.22 3.78
N SER A 315 -7.22 -42.13 4.23
CA SER A 315 -6.52 -40.99 4.86
C SER A 315 -5.72 -41.34 6.12
N ARG A 316 -6.12 -42.38 6.86
CA ARG A 316 -5.49 -42.77 8.13
C ARG A 316 -4.28 -43.69 7.99
N SER A 317 -3.84 -44.03 6.78
CA SER A 317 -2.76 -45.01 6.57
C SER A 317 -1.91 -44.70 5.35
N ALA A 318 -0.64 -44.39 5.59
CA ALA A 318 0.35 -44.16 4.53
C ALA A 318 0.44 -45.33 3.54
N LYS A 319 0.36 -46.58 4.03
CA LYS A 319 0.35 -47.79 3.18
C LYS A 319 -0.86 -47.84 2.23
N ARG A 320 -2.04 -47.42 2.70
CA ARG A 320 -3.27 -47.42 1.89
C ARG A 320 -3.25 -46.27 0.89
N ILE A 321 -2.74 -45.09 1.26
CA ILE A 321 -2.50 -43.97 0.35
C ILE A 321 -1.56 -44.38 -0.77
N GLU A 322 -0.45 -45.06 -0.46
CA GLU A 322 0.52 -45.49 -1.47
C GLU A 322 -0.08 -46.51 -2.43
N SER A 323 -0.95 -47.39 -1.93
CA SER A 323 -1.70 -48.33 -2.79
C SER A 323 -2.69 -47.60 -3.69
N LEU A 324 -3.35 -46.56 -3.19
CA LEU A 324 -4.30 -45.74 -3.96
C LEU A 324 -3.57 -44.93 -5.04
N LYS A 325 -2.39 -44.35 -4.75
CA LYS A 325 -1.57 -43.63 -5.74
C LYS A 325 -1.23 -44.45 -6.98
N LYS A 326 -0.92 -45.75 -6.80
CA LYS A 326 -0.65 -46.65 -7.92
C LYS A 326 -1.81 -46.74 -8.92
N TYR A 327 -3.04 -46.62 -8.44
CA TYR A 327 -4.21 -46.57 -9.32
C TYR A 327 -4.30 -45.24 -10.08
N PHE A 328 -4.02 -44.11 -9.42
CA PHE A 328 -3.98 -42.79 -10.05
C PHE A 328 -2.89 -42.70 -11.13
N GLU A 329 -1.73 -43.30 -10.87
CA GLU A 329 -0.65 -43.44 -11.87
C GLU A 329 -1.09 -44.28 -13.06
N PHE A 330 -1.76 -45.42 -12.81
CA PHE A 330 -2.28 -46.30 -13.86
C PHE A 330 -3.30 -45.57 -14.77
N VAL A 331 -4.20 -44.77 -14.20
CA VAL A 331 -5.18 -43.99 -14.97
C VAL A 331 -4.67 -42.61 -15.43
N GLN A 332 -3.39 -42.30 -15.20
CA GLN A 332 -2.73 -41.05 -15.59
C GLN A 332 -3.43 -39.78 -15.07
N THR A 333 -3.92 -39.83 -13.84
CA THR A 333 -4.52 -38.67 -13.16
C THR A 333 -3.68 -38.23 -11.99
N GLU A 334 -3.64 -36.91 -11.72
CA GLU A 334 -2.94 -36.37 -10.57
C GLU A 334 -3.57 -36.87 -9.26
N PHE A 335 -2.74 -37.35 -8.33
CA PHE A 335 -3.22 -37.85 -7.06
C PHE A 335 -3.75 -36.70 -6.19
N SER A 336 -5.08 -36.63 -6.05
CA SER A 336 -5.74 -35.77 -5.09
C SER A 336 -6.72 -36.58 -4.25
N VAL A 337 -6.58 -36.54 -2.92
CA VAL A 337 -7.60 -37.03 -2.01
C VAL A 337 -8.33 -35.82 -1.47
N SER A 338 -9.44 -35.49 -2.11
CA SER A 338 -10.31 -34.39 -1.72
C SER A 338 -11.72 -34.97 -1.67
N TYR A 339 -12.38 -34.88 -0.52
CA TYR A 339 -13.83 -35.05 -0.49
C TYR A 339 -14.42 -33.73 0.00
N LEU A 340 -15.14 -33.08 -0.89
CA LEU A 340 -15.88 -31.86 -0.60
C LEU A 340 -17.27 -32.30 -0.19
N ILE A 341 -17.49 -32.44 1.12
CA ILE A 341 -18.86 -32.36 1.63
C ILE A 341 -19.21 -30.88 1.55
N ILE A 342 -20.13 -30.53 0.65
CA ILE A 342 -20.80 -29.24 0.73
C ILE A 342 -21.73 -29.35 1.94
N LYS A 343 -21.16 -29.18 3.13
CA LYS A 343 -21.89 -28.99 4.39
C LYS A 343 -22.03 -27.48 4.54
N ASN A 344 -23.28 -27.01 4.49
CA ASN A 344 -23.61 -25.64 4.93
C ASN A 344 -23.43 -25.53 6.44
#